data_AF-A0A2G1LUW5-F1
#
_entry.id   AF-A0A2G1LUW5-F1
#
_cell.length_a   1.000
_cell.length_b   1.000
_cell.length_c   1.000
_cell.angle_alpha   90.00
_cell.angle_beta   90.00
_cell.angle_gamma   90.00
#
_symmetry.space_group_name_H-M   'P 1'
#
loop_
_entity.id
_entity.type
_entity.pdbx_description
1 polymer ?
#
loop_
_entity_poly.entity_id
_entity_poly.type
_entity_poly.pdbx_seq_one_letter_code
_entity_poly.pdbx_strand_id
1 'polypeptide(L)'
;MQLQDWLAREGLTYGQFGGAISRTAEAVRRYANGSRIPDRETMSFIVRETAGQVMPNDFYGLDCHDDTVSVELACQSPGKTDDFAATQQSEAA
;
A
#
# COMPACT_ATOMS: atom_id res chain seq x y z
N MET A 1 -1.79 9.72 9.57
CA MET A 1 -1.23 9.20 10.83
C MET A 1 -1.85 7.84 11.00
N GLN A 2 -1.06 6.79 10.77
CA GLN A 2 -1.61 5.44 10.67
C GLN A 2 -1.89 4.82 12.03
N LEU A 3 -2.91 3.96 12.10
CA LEU A 3 -3.26 3.25 13.33
C LEU A 3 -2.05 2.50 13.91
N GLN A 4 -1.18 1.93 13.06
CA GLN A 4 0.05 1.27 13.50
C GLN A 4 1.04 2.19 14.20
N ASP A 5 1.19 3.43 13.69
CA ASP A 5 2.13 4.41 14.23
C ASP A 5 1.62 4.92 15.59
N TRP A 6 0.31 5.18 15.66
CA TRP A 6 -0.34 5.57 16.90
C TRP A 6 -0.19 4.50 17.99
N LEU A 7 -0.42 3.22 17.65
CA LEU A 7 -0.23 2.09 18.57
C LEU A 7 1.23 2.00 19.06
N ALA A 8 2.20 2.16 18.15
CA ALA A 8 3.61 2.12 18.49
C ALA A 8 4.01 3.29 19.41
N ARG A 9 3.46 4.48 19.19
CA ARG A 9 3.73 5.67 19.99
C ARG A 9 3.16 5.58 21.40
N GLU A 10 1.96 5.02 21.54
CA GLU A 10 1.32 4.76 22.83
C GLU A 10 1.89 3.53 23.54
N GLY A 11 2.69 2.69 22.85
CA GLY A 11 3.18 1.42 23.37
C GLY A 11 2.08 0.38 23.58
N LEU A 12 0.96 0.50 22.85
CA LEU A 12 -0.19 -0.38 22.95
C LEU A 12 -0.08 -1.54 21.95
N THR A 13 -0.41 -2.74 22.43
CA THR A 13 -0.52 -3.91 21.55
C THR A 13 -1.87 -3.96 20.85
N TYR A 14 -1.92 -4.62 19.69
CA TYR A 14 -3.16 -4.84 18.93
C TYR A 14 -4.28 -5.49 19.76
N GLY A 15 -3.93 -6.37 20.70
CA GLY A 15 -4.88 -7.03 21.59
C GLY A 15 -5.46 -6.08 22.65
N GLN A 16 -4.64 -5.22 23.23
CA GLN A 16 -5.09 -4.22 24.20
C GLN A 16 -6.04 -3.21 23.55
N PHE A 17 -5.66 -2.67 22.38
CA PHE A 17 -6.52 -1.76 21.65
C PHE A 17 -7.78 -2.44 21.13
N GLY A 18 -7.66 -3.68 20.64
CA GLY A 18 -8.81 -4.49 20.23
C GLY A 18 -9.81 -4.68 21.36
N GLY A 19 -9.34 -4.98 22.57
CA GLY A 19 -10.17 -5.08 23.76
C GLY A 19 -10.96 -3.81 24.05
N ALA A 20 -10.33 -2.63 23.90
CA ALA A 20 -10.97 -1.33 24.13
C ALA A 20 -12.14 -1.07 23.15
N ILE A 21 -11.98 -1.48 21.89
CA ILE A 21 -13.01 -1.29 20.85
C ILE A 21 -13.90 -2.53 20.62
N SER A 22 -13.85 -3.54 21.51
CA SER A 22 -14.56 -4.83 21.36
C SER A 22 -14.29 -5.55 20.02
N ARG A 23 -13.03 -5.54 19.58
CA ARG A 23 -12.53 -6.25 18.39
C ARG A 23 -11.36 -7.16 18.72
N THR A 24 -11.13 -8.13 17.86
CA THR A 24 -9.99 -9.05 18.01
C THR A 24 -8.69 -8.36 17.60
N ALA A 25 -7.57 -8.79 18.20
CA ALA A 25 -6.23 -8.32 17.82
C ALA A 25 -5.97 -8.46 16.31
N GLU A 26 -6.47 -9.54 15.71
CA GLU A 26 -6.33 -9.80 14.28
C GLU A 26 -7.15 -8.82 13.42
N ALA A 27 -8.33 -8.41 13.86
CA ALA A 27 -9.09 -7.38 13.18
C ALA A 27 -8.34 -6.04 13.21
N VAL A 28 -7.79 -5.65 14.35
CA VAL A 28 -6.96 -4.44 14.48
C VAL A 28 -5.73 -4.52 13.57
N ARG A 29 -5.05 -5.67 13.52
CA ARG A 29 -3.91 -5.89 12.63
C ARG A 29 -4.30 -5.69 11.16
N ARG A 30 -5.46 -6.22 10.73
CA ARG A 30 -5.96 -6.01 9.35
C ARG A 30 -6.27 -4.56 9.05
N TYR A 31 -6.84 -3.82 10.02
CA TYR A 31 -7.10 -2.38 9.87
C TYR A 31 -5.80 -1.59 9.77
N ALA A 32 -4.82 -1.91 10.61
CA ALA A 32 -3.51 -1.27 10.62
C ALA A 32 -2.72 -1.49 9.32
N ASN A 33 -2.85 -2.68 8.70
CA ASN A 33 -2.20 -2.99 7.42
C ASN A 33 -2.99 -2.50 6.19
N GLY A 34 -4.14 -1.85 6.38
CA GLY A 34 -5.01 -1.42 5.26
C GLY A 34 -5.69 -2.57 4.49
N SER A 35 -5.51 -3.83 4.92
CA SER A 35 -6.09 -5.01 4.26
C SER A 35 -7.61 -5.10 4.44
N ARG A 36 -8.17 -4.41 5.44
CA ARG A 36 -9.62 -4.36 5.70
C ARG A 36 -10.05 -2.97 6.16
N ILE A 37 -11.20 -2.50 5.66
CA ILE A 37 -11.85 -1.28 6.13
C ILE A 37 -12.74 -1.61 7.35
N PRO A 38 -12.60 -0.90 8.48
CA PRO A 38 -13.46 -1.10 9.64
C PRO A 38 -14.89 -0.60 9.41
N ASP A 39 -15.88 -1.24 10.04
CA ASP A 39 -17.28 -0.82 10.00
C ASP A 39 -17.49 0.57 10.64
N ARG A 40 -18.60 1.23 10.30
CA ARG A 40 -18.93 2.59 10.79
C ARG A 40 -18.87 2.72 12.32
N GLU A 41 -19.35 1.71 13.05
CA GLU A 41 -19.30 1.70 14.51
C GLU A 41 -17.86 1.62 15.02
N THR A 42 -17.11 0.63 14.50
CA THR A 42 -15.68 0.42 14.83
C THR A 42 -14.87 1.69 14.55
N MET A 43 -15.14 2.34 13.43
CA MET A 43 -14.49 3.59 13.03
C MET A 43 -14.77 4.73 14.00
N SER A 44 -16.00 4.82 14.53
CA SER A 44 -16.34 5.81 15.57
C SER A 44 -15.62 5.54 16.89
N PHE A 45 -15.45 4.27 17.27
CA PHE A 45 -14.67 3.90 18.46
C PHE A 45 -13.18 4.25 18.30
N ILE A 46 -12.60 3.98 17.13
CA ILE A 46 -11.19 4.33 16.85
C ILE A 46 -10.97 5.84 16.97
N VAL A 47 -11.81 6.66 16.34
CA VAL A 47 -11.68 8.13 16.42
C VAL A 47 -11.80 8.62 17.86
N ARG A 48 -12.72 8.03 18.64
CA ARG A 48 -12.92 8.38 20.04
C ARG A 48 -11.71 8.02 20.92
N GLU A 49 -11.21 6.80 20.78
CA GLU A 49 -10.09 6.29 21.60
C GLU A 49 -8.77 6.98 21.26
N THR A 50 -8.56 7.28 19.98
CA THR A 50 -7.37 7.98 19.50
C THR A 50 -7.47 9.49 19.59
N ALA A 51 -8.54 10.03 20.20
CA ALA A 51 -8.84 11.46 20.28
C ALA A 51 -8.73 12.21 18.94
N GLY A 52 -9.12 11.55 17.84
CA GLY A 52 -9.06 12.10 16.48
C GLY A 52 -7.67 12.09 15.83
N GLN A 53 -6.67 11.47 16.46
CA GLN A 53 -5.33 11.32 15.87
C GLN A 53 -5.34 10.33 14.68
N VAL A 54 -6.18 9.30 14.76
CA VAL A 54 -6.43 8.38 13.65
C VAL A 54 -7.83 8.67 13.10
N MET A 55 -7.88 9.16 11.86
CA MET A 55 -9.12 9.55 11.20
C MET A 55 -9.57 8.50 10.16
N PRO A 56 -10.87 8.44 9.82
CA PRO A 56 -11.40 7.55 8.78
C PRO A 56 -10.60 7.60 7.48
N ASN A 57 -10.21 8.81 7.06
CA ASN A 57 -9.48 9.07 5.82
C ASN A 57 -8.17 8.28 5.70
N ASP A 58 -7.54 7.96 6.84
CA ASP A 58 -6.28 7.23 6.90
C ASP A 58 -6.45 5.74 6.53
N PHE A 59 -7.64 5.16 6.75
CA PHE A 59 -7.93 3.77 6.42
C PHE A 59 -8.29 3.54 4.95
N TYR A 60 -8.69 4.58 4.21
CA TYR A 60 -9.18 4.42 2.84
C TYR A 60 -8.08 4.32 1.79
N GLY A 61 -6.81 4.26 2.18
CA GLY A 61 -5.71 4.16 1.23
C GLY A 61 -5.78 5.27 0.18
N LEU A 62 -6.29 6.46 0.55
CA LEU A 62 -6.14 7.67 -0.25
C LEU A 62 -4.70 8.19 -0.17
N ASP A 63 -3.75 7.26 -0.10
CA ASP A 63 -2.37 7.53 -0.42
C ASP A 63 -2.30 7.50 -1.95
N CYS A 64 -2.33 8.70 -2.51
CA CYS A 64 -2.10 8.93 -3.90
C CYS A 64 -0.60 8.83 -4.25
N HIS A 65 0.18 7.89 -3.69
CA HIS A 65 1.40 7.38 -4.31
C HIS A 65 1.99 6.17 -3.57
N ASP A 66 1.76 4.97 -4.09
CA ASP A 66 2.87 4.05 -4.27
C ASP A 66 2.62 3.19 -5.51
N ASP A 67 3.00 3.77 -6.65
CA ASP A 67 3.34 3.03 -7.86
C ASP A 67 4.63 2.23 -7.60
N THR A 68 4.62 1.31 -6.63
CA THR A 68 5.55 0.18 -6.65
C THR A 68 4.90 -0.91 -7.50
N VAL A 69 4.67 -0.58 -8.77
CA VAL A 69 4.81 -1.63 -9.78
C VAL A 69 6.30 -1.89 -9.81
N SER A 70 6.68 -3.06 -9.32
CA SER A 70 8.01 -3.60 -9.53
C SER A 70 8.29 -3.57 -11.04
N VAL A 71 8.99 -2.55 -11.52
CA VAL A 71 9.64 -2.60 -12.84
C VAL A 71 10.75 -3.61 -12.69
N GLU A 72 10.36 -4.83 -13.02
CA GLU A 72 11.20 -5.97 -13.28
C GLU A 72 12.39 -5.49 -14.10
N LEU A 73 13.57 -5.69 -13.53
CA LEU A 73 14.86 -5.32 -14.06
C LEU A 73 15.06 -5.97 -15.45
N ALA A 74 14.68 -5.27 -16.52
CA ALA A 74 14.93 -5.73 -17.90
C ALA A 74 15.29 -4.57 -18.84
N CYS A 75 16.19 -3.70 -18.40
CA CYS A 75 17.03 -2.89 -19.29
C CYS A 75 18.48 -3.40 -19.25
N GLN A 76 18.69 -4.71 -19.16
CA GLN A 76 19.95 -5.29 -19.59
C GLN A 76 19.88 -5.40 -21.10
N SER A 77 20.37 -4.36 -21.76
CA SER A 77 20.71 -4.36 -23.17
C SER A 77 21.88 -5.33 -23.38
N PRO A 78 21.71 -6.52 -23.99
CA PRO A 78 22.75 -7.02 -24.86
C PRO A 78 22.74 -6.06 -26.06
N GLY A 79 23.80 -5.28 -26.24
CA GLY A 79 24.95 -5.86 -26.90
C GLY A 79 24.79 -5.60 -28.40
N LYS A 80 25.41 -4.50 -28.83
CA LYS A 80 25.84 -4.22 -30.19
C LYS A 80 26.13 -5.50 -30.98
N THR A 81 25.39 -5.72 -32.06
CA THR A 81 25.94 -6.33 -33.28
C THR A 81 25.28 -5.69 -34.48
N ASP A 82 26.12 -4.94 -35.18
CA ASP A 82 25.98 -4.54 -36.58
C ASP A 82 25.44 -5.71 -37.43
N ASP A 83 24.37 -5.46 -38.19
CA ASP A 83 24.14 -6.13 -39.48
C ASP A 83 23.43 -5.17 -40.43
N PHE A 84 24.23 -4.28 -41.03
CA PHE A 84 23.85 -3.58 -42.26
C PHE A 84 24.16 -4.51 -43.43
N ALA A 85 23.30 -5.51 -43.69
CA ALA A 85 23.35 -6.28 -44.93
C ALA A 85 22.24 -5.78 -45.87
N ALA A 86 22.70 -5.10 -46.92
CA ALA A 86 21.92 -4.57 -48.00
C ALA A 86 21.10 -5.64 -48.75
N THR A 87 19.90 -5.27 -49.18
CA THR A 87 19.38 -5.59 -50.52
C THR A 87 18.29 -4.58 -50.85
N GLN A 88 18.69 -3.53 -51.58
CA GLN A 88 17.78 -2.76 -52.42
C GLN A 88 17.54 -3.60 -53.68
N GLN A 89 16.31 -4.02 -53.91
CA GLN A 89 15.88 -4.53 -55.22
C GLN A 89 14.90 -3.50 -55.77
N SER A 90 15.44 -2.57 -56.53
CA SER A 90 14.71 -1.66 -57.41
C SER A 90 14.96 -2.08 -58.84
N GLU A 91 13.88 -2.03 -59.63
CA GLU A 91 13.85 -1.87 -61.09
C GLU A 91 14.33 -3.05 -61.95
N ALA A 92 13.91 -3.23 -63.19
CA ALA A 92 12.75 -2.89 -64.03
C ALA A 92 13.19 -3.29 -65.45
N ALA A 93 12.22 -3.63 -66.31
CA ALA A 93 12.33 -3.92 -67.75
C ALA A 93 12.75 -5.34 -68.16
#